data_AF-A0A7V9D9A5-F1
#
_entry.id   AF-A0A7V9D9A5-F1
#
_cell.length_a   1.000
_cell.length_b   1.000
_cell.length_c   1.000
_cell.angle_alpha   90.00
_cell.angle_beta   90.00
_cell.angle_gamma   90.00
#
_symmetry.space_group_name_H-M   'P 1'
#
loop_
_entity.id
_entity.type
_entity.pdbx_description
1 polymer ?
#
loop_
_entity_poly.entity_id
_entity_poly.type
_entity_poly.pdbx_seq_one_letter_code
_entity_poly.pdbx_strand_id
1 'polypeptide(L)' 'NLPLSVLEWRVDPNSGYQNPAIGGFDDHIVLICREGYSSSLAARRLQQLGFWRATDVIGGFQAWLLASLPVGKAGE' A
#
# COMPACT_ATOMS: atom_id res chain seq x y z
N ASN A 1 -2.77 3.85 -8.82
CA ASN A 1 -3.35 2.70 -8.10
C ASN A 1 -2.60 1.44 -8.52
N LEU A 2 -1.95 0.73 -7.61
CA LEU A 2 -1.18 -0.49 -7.89
C LEU A 2 -2.01 -1.73 -7.45
N PRO A 3 -2.34 -2.67 -8.36
CA PRO A 3 -3.06 -3.87 -7.96
C PRO A 3 -2.20 -4.78 -7.08
N LEU A 4 -2.84 -5.47 -6.12
CA LEU A 4 -2.13 -6.33 -5.16
C LEU A 4 -1.43 -7.54 -5.81
N SER A 5 -1.79 -7.93 -7.04
CA SER A 5 -1.18 -9.05 -7.76
C SER A 5 0.24 -8.77 -8.27
N VAL A 6 0.61 -7.49 -8.37
CA VAL A 6 1.93 -7.05 -8.86
C VAL A 6 2.72 -6.32 -7.78
N LEU A 7 2.18 -6.26 -6.57
CA LEU A 7 2.66 -5.37 -5.52
C LEU A 7 4.12 -5.68 -5.19
N GLU A 8 4.44 -6.95 -4.93
CA GLU A 8 5.74 -7.38 -4.42
C GLU A 8 6.89 -6.95 -5.34
N TRP A 9 6.79 -7.21 -6.65
CA TRP A 9 7.82 -6.80 -7.59
C TRP A 9 7.72 -5.31 -8.00
N ARG A 10 6.58 -4.64 -7.84
CA ARG A 10 6.49 -3.19 -8.09
C ARG A 10 7.09 -2.37 -6.95
N VAL A 11 7.20 -2.92 -5.74
CA VAL A 11 7.83 -2.21 -4.60
C VAL A 11 9.29 -2.56 -4.39
N ASP A 12 9.73 -3.77 -4.75
CA ASP A 12 11.13 -4.20 -4.57
C ASP A 12 12.08 -3.43 -5.51
N PRO A 13 13.03 -2.63 -4.99
CA PRO A 13 13.98 -1.87 -5.81
C PRO A 13 14.89 -2.76 -6.68
N ASN A 14 15.02 -4.04 -6.35
CA ASN A 14 15.85 -4.99 -7.09
C ASN A 14 15.09 -5.74 -8.20
N SER A 15 13.78 -5.50 -8.36
CA SER A 15 12.98 -6.26 -9.33
C SER A 15 13.25 -5.91 -10.79
N GLY A 16 13.86 -4.75 -11.07
CA GLY A 16 14.02 -4.17 -12.41
C GLY A 16 12.73 -3.58 -12.99
N TYR A 17 11.60 -3.71 -12.29
CA TYR A 17 10.29 -3.17 -12.67
C TYR A 17 9.68 -2.35 -11.53
N GLN A 18 10.50 -1.86 -10.60
CA GLN A 18 10.05 -1.10 -9.45
C GLN A 18 9.32 0.17 -9.87
N ASN A 19 8.39 0.62 -9.02
CA ASN A 19 7.80 1.94 -9.14
C ASN A 19 8.87 2.98 -8.78
N PRO A 20 9.22 3.93 -9.67
CA PRO A 20 10.25 4.92 -9.38
C PRO A 20 9.89 5.87 -8.22
N ALA A 21 8.62 5.92 -7.81
CA ALA A 21 8.18 6.67 -6.63
C ALA A 21 8.52 6.01 -5.29
N ILE A 22 9.03 4.77 -5.30
CA ILE A 22 9.40 4.01 -4.10
C ILE A 22 10.93 3.92 -4.07
N GLY A 23 11.52 4.57 -3.07
CA GLY A 23 12.97 4.65 -2.85
C GLY A 23 13.56 3.40 -2.18
N GLY A 24 12.78 2.62 -1.43
CA GLY A 24 13.23 1.33 -0.92
C GLY A 24 12.55 0.84 0.35
N PHE A 25 13.21 -0.05 1.07
CA PHE A 25 12.65 -0.76 2.23
C PHE A 25 12.30 0.13 3.43
N ASP A 26 12.88 1.33 3.52
CA ASP A 26 12.63 2.31 4.58
C ASP A 26 11.45 3.24 4.33
N ASP A 27 10.81 3.13 3.16
CA ASP A 27 9.62 3.93 2.83
C ASP A 27 8.42 3.52 3.67
N HIS A 28 7.62 4.51 4.05
CA HIS A 28 6.35 4.27 4.73
C HIS A 28 5.25 3.97 3.71
N ILE A 29 5.12 2.70 3.36
CA ILE A 29 4.11 2.23 2.40
C ILE A 29 2.78 2.01 3.12
N VAL A 30 1.76 2.80 2.77
CA VAL A 30 0.39 2.63 3.28
C VAL A 30 -0.49 2.01 2.19
N LEU A 31 -0.99 0.81 2.44
CA LEU A 31 -1.88 0.08 1.53
C LEU A 31 -3.34 0.30 1.94
N ILE A 32 -4.22 0.46 0.95
CA ILE A 32 -5.65 0.64 1.22
C ILE A 32 -6.47 -0.13 0.19
N CYS A 33 -7.33 -1.03 0.67
CA CYS A 33 -8.41 -1.59 -0.12
C CYS A 33 -9.76 -1.04 0.38
N ARG A 34 -10.87 -1.57 -0.14
CA ARG A 34 -12.20 -1.02 0.17
C ARG A 34 -12.60 -1.25 1.63
N GLU A 35 -12.46 -2.47 2.17
CA GLU A 35 -12.85 -2.83 3.55
C GLU A 35 -11.67 -3.18 4.49
N GLY A 36 -10.42 -3.09 4.01
CA GLY A 36 -9.21 -3.33 4.81
C GLY A 36 -8.67 -4.77 4.76
N TYR A 37 -9.50 -5.79 4.45
CA TYR A 37 -9.07 -7.20 4.52
C TYR A 37 -7.84 -7.53 3.67
N SER A 38 -7.87 -7.17 2.39
CA SER A 38 -6.77 -7.50 1.47
C SER A 38 -5.54 -6.64 1.72
N SER A 39 -5.71 -5.38 2.13
CA SER A 39 -4.59 -4.48 2.40
C SER A 39 -3.80 -4.90 3.64
N SER A 40 -4.45 -5.38 4.71
CA SER A 40 -3.73 -5.85 5.90
C SER A 40 -2.86 -7.07 5.59
N LEU A 41 -3.37 -8.02 4.79
CA LEU A 41 -2.58 -9.19 4.37
C LEU A 41 -1.41 -8.77 3.48
N ALA A 42 -1.63 -7.85 2.55
CA ALA A 42 -0.57 -7.34 1.69
C ALA A 42 0.51 -6.58 2.49
N ALA A 43 0.13 -5.77 3.48
CA ALA A 43 1.06 -5.07 4.34
C ALA A 43 1.93 -6.07 5.11
N ARG A 44 1.32 -7.13 5.65
CA ARG A 44 2.07 -8.21 6.29
C ARG A 44 3.05 -8.90 5.35
N ARG A 45 2.65 -9.17 4.09
CA ARG A 45 3.56 -9.74 3.07
C ARG A 45 4.75 -8.81 2.80
N LEU A 46 4.51 -7.51 2.65
CA LEU A 46 5.59 -6.55 2.44
C LEU A 46 6.55 -6.48 3.64
N GLN A 47 6.04 -6.54 4.87
CA GLN A 47 6.88 -6.64 6.06
C GLN A 47 7.75 -7.91 6.06
N GLN A 48 7.25 -9.05 5.57
CA GLN A 48 8.04 -10.27 5.41
C GLN A 48 9.17 -10.13 4.38
N LEU A 49 9.00 -9.25 3.39
CA LEU A 49 10.00 -8.93 2.37
C LEU A 49 10.98 -7.83 2.81
N GLY A 50 10.86 -7.29 4.02
CA GLY A 50 11.77 -6.29 4.58
C GLY A 50 11.27 -4.85 4.55
N PHE A 51 10.08 -4.57 3.99
CA PHE A 51 9.42 -3.27 4.10
C PHE A 51 8.81 -3.11 5.50
N TRP A 52 9.68 -2.88 6.48
CA TRP A 52 9.35 -2.94 7.90
C TRP A 52 8.31 -1.89 8.34
N ARG A 53 8.13 -0.82 7.56
CA ARG A 53 7.13 0.24 7.78
C ARG A 53 5.84 0.04 6.99
N ALA A 54 5.70 -1.05 6.22
CA ALA A 54 4.48 -1.29 5.48
C ALA A 54 3.29 -1.45 6.44
N THR A 55 2.20 -0.74 6.17
CA THR A 55 0.99 -0.74 7.00
C THR A 55 -0.25 -0.54 6.13
N ASP A 56 -1.42 -0.54 6.77
CA ASP A 56 -2.70 -0.41 6.10
C ASP A 56 -3.69 0.44 6.91
N VAL A 57 -4.77 0.84 6.26
CA VAL A 57 -5.90 1.52 6.92
C VAL A 57 -6.90 0.47 7.39
N ILE A 58 -7.08 0.37 8.70
CA ILE A 58 -8.08 -0.53 9.31
C ILE A 58 -9.49 -0.16 8.80
N GLY A 59 -10.23 -1.15 8.32
CA GLY A 59 -11.55 -0.96 7.71
C GLY A 59 -11.51 -0.34 6.29
N GLY A 60 -10.31 -0.12 5.74
CA GLY A 60 -10.09 0.35 4.38
C GLY A 60 -10.65 1.73 4.09
N PHE A 61 -10.89 1.99 2.82
CA PHE A 61 -11.44 3.26 2.35
C PHE A 61 -12.86 3.54 2.88
N GLN A 62 -13.65 2.50 3.17
CA GLN A 62 -14.96 2.71 3.81
C GLN A 62 -14.82 3.34 5.20
N ALA A 63 -13.91 2.85 6.04
CA ALA A 63 -13.65 3.44 7.34
C ALA A 63 -13.09 4.88 7.23
N TRP A 64 -12.26 5.15 6.23
CA TRP A 64 -11.77 6.50 5.94
C TRP A 64 -12.91 7.49 5.66
N LEU A 65 -13.88 7.09 4.84
CA LEU A 65 -15.07 7.88 4.53
C LEU A 65 -15.97 8.07 5.77
N LEU A 66 -16.19 7.00 6.56
CA LEU A 66 -16.97 7.08 7.79
C LEU A 66 -16.33 8.02 8.83
N ALA A 67 -15.01 8.08 8.85
CA ALA A 67 -14.25 9.03 9.67
C ALA A 67 -14.28 10.47 9.11
N SER A 68 -14.98 10.73 8.00
CA SER A 68 -15.06 12.04 7.34
C SER A 68 -13.70 12.63 6.99
N LEU A 69 -12.73 11.77 6.66
CA LEU A 69 -11.38 12.20 6.28
C LEU A 69 -11.33 12.71 4.83
N PRO A 70 -10.38 13.59 4.48
CA PRO A 70 -10.28 14.17 3.14
C PRO A 70 -10.08 13.13 2.04
N VAL A 71 -10.71 13.34 0.88
CA VAL A 71 -10.53 12.52 -0.32
C VAL A 71 -10.14 13.43 -1.48
N GLY A 72 -9.01 13.13 -2.12
CA GLY A 72 -8.58 13.81 -3.33
C GLY A 72 -9.36 13.35 -4.56
N LYS A 73 -9.43 14.20 -5.59
CA LYS A 73 -9.91 13.76 -6.90
C LYS A 73 -8.93 12.74 -7.48
N ALA A 74 -9.44 11.73 -8.18
CA ALA A 74 -8.59 10.78 -8.86
C ALA A 74 -7.90 11.48 -10.06
N GLY A 75 -6.56 11.53 -10.06
CA GLY A 75 -5.76 11.89 -11.24
C GLY A 75 -5.12 13.27 -11.30
N GLU A 76 -4.79 13.88 -10.15
CA GLU A 76 -3.77 14.94 -10.07
C GLU A 76 -2.42 14.37 -9.61
#